data_AF-A0A167Z266-F1
#
_entry.id   AF-A0A167Z266-F1
#
_cell.length_a   1.000
_cell.length_b   1.000
_cell.length_c   1.000
_cell.angle_alpha   90.00
_cell.angle_beta   90.00
_cell.angle_gamma   90.00
#
_symmetry.space_group_name_H-M   'P 1'
#
loop_
_entity.id
_entity.type
_entity.pdbx_description
1 polymer ?
#
loop_
_entity_poly.entity_id
_entity_poly.type
_entity_poly.pdbx_seq_one_letter_code
_entity_poly.pdbx_strand_id
1 'polypeptide(L)'
;MTQKPRHVFMPRDDLAREQSDATVNAWEKAQLTSDSFRAVAKFIKKHRPGKAVELHKPIRGGYNVYYRPEYDDGSSIALRIPIDRHLPLRSRRLNPLGVGPLIITEYIEHTSTMSDAMADPSLAPRKDDALDPNIEEEKLEFIYTQLANVML
;
A
#
# COMPACT_ATOMS: atom_id res chain seq x y z
N MET A 1 -10.91 -12.16 38.11
CA MET A 1 -10.19 -12.19 36.82
C MET A 1 -8.97 -11.29 36.95
N THR A 2 -7.76 -11.83 36.86
CA THR A 2 -6.52 -11.07 37.00
C THR A 2 -6.31 -10.25 35.71
N GLN A 3 -6.23 -8.91 35.81
CA GLN A 3 -5.94 -8.06 34.65
C GLN A 3 -4.61 -8.49 34.03
N LYS A 4 -4.62 -8.80 32.72
CA LYS A 4 -3.39 -9.02 31.96
C LYS A 4 -2.56 -7.73 32.00
N PRO A 5 -1.24 -7.80 32.24
CA PRO A 5 -0.39 -6.62 32.16
C PRO A 5 -0.51 -6.02 30.76
N ARG A 6 -0.99 -4.78 30.67
CA ARG A 6 -1.00 -4.03 29.42
C ARG A 6 0.45 -3.80 29.02
N HIS A 7 0.80 -4.19 27.80
CA HIS A 7 2.10 -3.85 27.20
C HIS A 7 2.34 -2.35 27.40
N VAL A 8 3.46 -2.00 28.01
CA VAL A 8 3.94 -0.62 28.05
C VAL A 8 4.18 -0.24 26.58
N PHE A 9 3.39 0.69 26.07
CA PHE A 9 3.62 1.28 24.76
C PHE A 9 5.03 1.88 24.81
N MET A 10 5.99 1.30 24.09
CA MET A 10 7.28 1.96 23.93
C MET A 10 7.00 3.37 23.40
N PRO A 11 7.49 4.44 24.06
CA PRO A 11 7.38 5.77 23.49
C PRO A 11 7.95 5.72 22.07
N ARG A 12 7.19 6.23 21.10
CA ARG A 12 7.64 6.23 19.71
C ARG A 12 8.98 6.97 19.68
N ASP A 13 9.99 6.35 19.08
CA ASP A 13 11.26 7.04 18.83
C ASP A 13 11.03 8.04 17.69
N ASP A 14 10.55 9.22 18.06
CA ASP A 14 10.22 10.28 17.11
C ASP A 14 11.44 10.75 16.33
N LEU A 15 12.63 10.74 16.95
CA LEU A 15 13.88 11.09 16.28
C LEU A 15 14.23 10.07 15.19
N ALA A 16 14.16 8.77 15.49
CA ALA A 16 14.39 7.73 14.49
C ALA A 16 13.35 7.80 13.35
N ARG A 17 12.09 8.11 13.68
CA ARG A 17 11.01 8.30 12.70
C ARG A 17 11.29 9.49 11.78
N GLU A 18 11.62 10.65 12.34
CA GLU A 18 11.92 11.87 11.56
C GLU A 18 13.13 11.68 10.64
N GLN A 19 14.20 11.04 11.12
CA GLN A 19 15.37 10.73 10.30
C GLN A 19 15.04 9.76 9.16
N SER A 20 14.23 8.74 9.44
CA SER A 20 13.74 7.80 8.44
C SER A 20 12.88 8.50 7.39
N ASP A 21 11.94 9.35 7.83
CA ASP A 21 11.06 10.10 6.93
C ASP A 21 11.85 11.09 6.07
N ALA A 22 12.86 11.77 6.62
CA ALA A 22 13.74 12.66 5.85
C ALA A 22 14.49 11.89 4.75
N THR A 23 15.02 10.71 5.05
CA THR A 23 15.72 9.85 4.09
C THR A 23 14.80 9.40 2.97
N VAL A 24 13.58 8.96 3.32
CA VAL A 24 12.58 8.54 2.33
C VAL A 24 12.11 9.69 1.46
N ASN A 25 11.87 10.86 2.05
CA ASN A 25 11.41 12.03 1.30
C ASN A 25 12.47 12.51 0.29
N ALA A 26 13.75 12.40 0.63
CA ALA A 26 14.85 12.68 -0.30
C ALA A 26 14.92 11.64 -1.42
N TRP A 27 14.79 10.35 -1.09
CA TRP A 27 14.71 9.26 -2.07
C TRP A 27 13.53 9.45 -3.03
N GLU A 28 12.36 9.83 -2.51
CA GLU A 28 11.15 10.05 -3.29
C GLU A 28 11.36 11.12 -4.35
N LYS A 29 11.90 12.28 -3.96
CA LYS A 29 12.22 13.37 -4.90
C LYS A 29 13.19 12.94 -5.99
N ALA A 30 14.12 12.05 -5.67
CA ALA A 30 15.10 11.54 -6.62
C ALA A 30 14.56 10.44 -7.55
N GLN A 31 13.58 9.65 -7.09
CA GLN A 31 13.09 8.45 -7.79
C GLN A 31 11.72 8.62 -8.45
N LEU A 32 10.85 9.51 -7.98
CA LEU A 32 9.54 9.78 -8.59
C LEU A 32 9.64 10.87 -9.67
N THR A 33 10.54 10.66 -10.64
CA THR A 33 10.72 11.53 -11.80
C THR A 33 9.91 11.03 -13.00
N SER A 34 9.73 11.91 -14.00
CA SER A 34 9.08 11.55 -15.28
C SER A 34 9.75 10.36 -15.97
N ASP A 35 11.08 10.27 -15.88
CA ASP A 35 11.84 9.16 -16.45
C ASP A 35 11.56 7.83 -15.75
N SER A 36 11.44 7.83 -14.43
CA SER A 36 11.03 6.65 -13.66
C SER A 36 9.64 6.19 -14.03
N PHE A 37 8.68 7.11 -14.20
CA PHE A 37 7.33 6.76 -14.66
C PHE A 37 7.35 6.16 -16.05
N ARG A 38 8.14 6.70 -16.98
CA ARG A 38 8.30 6.15 -18.33
C ARG A 38 8.92 4.75 -18.31
N ALA A 39 9.91 4.53 -17.44
CA ALA A 39 10.55 3.25 -17.28
C ALA A 39 9.57 2.21 -16.69
N VAL A 40 8.79 2.60 -15.68
CA VAL A 40 7.69 1.79 -15.11
C VAL A 40 6.65 1.44 -16.16
N ALA A 41 6.22 2.42 -16.97
CA ALA A 41 5.25 2.18 -18.05
C ALA A 41 5.79 1.20 -19.11
N LYS A 42 7.06 1.35 -19.50
CA LYS A 42 7.74 0.42 -20.42
C LYS A 42 7.83 -0.99 -19.82
N PHE A 43 8.08 -1.10 -18.52
CA PHE A 43 8.13 -2.36 -17.79
C PHE A 43 6.76 -3.03 -17.75
N ILE A 44 5.71 -2.29 -17.40
CA ILE A 44 4.33 -2.78 -17.38
C ILE A 44 3.93 -3.33 -18.75
N LYS A 45 4.20 -2.58 -19.82
CA LYS A 45 3.91 -3.01 -21.21
C LYS A 45 4.56 -4.35 -21.58
N LYS A 46 5.70 -4.70 -20.98
CA LYS A 46 6.37 -5.98 -21.19
C LYS A 46 5.63 -7.15 -20.51
N HIS A 47 5.07 -6.91 -19.32
CA HIS A 47 4.48 -7.96 -18.49
C HIS A 47 2.97 -8.12 -18.68
N ARG A 48 2.25 -7.07 -19.07
CA ARG A 48 0.84 -7.13 -19.46
C ARG A 48 0.67 -6.41 -20.80
N PRO A 49 0.55 -7.14 -21.92
CA PRO A 49 0.25 -6.54 -23.20
C PRO A 49 -1.16 -5.97 -23.16
N GLY A 50 -1.31 -4.70 -23.52
CA GLY A 50 -2.57 -3.97 -23.48
C GLY A 50 -2.32 -2.49 -23.70
N LYS A 51 -3.34 -1.74 -24.12
CA LYS A 51 -3.23 -0.30 -24.30
C LYS A 51 -3.56 0.37 -22.97
N ALA A 52 -2.54 0.67 -22.17
CA ALA A 52 -2.71 1.51 -20.99
C ALA A 52 -3.16 2.91 -21.44
N VAL A 53 -4.32 3.34 -20.94
CA VAL A 53 -4.96 4.62 -21.28
C VAL A 53 -4.61 5.68 -20.24
N GLU A 54 -4.59 5.30 -18.96
CA GLU A 54 -4.36 6.21 -17.86
C GLU A 54 -3.41 5.61 -16.81
N LEU A 55 -2.54 6.44 -16.24
CA LEU A 55 -1.76 6.09 -15.05
C LEU A 55 -2.26 6.95 -13.90
N HIS A 56 -2.96 6.33 -12.95
CA HIS A 56 -3.43 7.01 -11.75
C HIS A 56 -2.27 7.56 -10.93
N LYS A 57 -2.51 8.64 -10.20
CA LYS A 57 -1.50 9.28 -9.34
C LYS A 57 -0.94 8.24 -8.35
N PRO A 58 0.38 8.04 -8.28
CA PRO A 58 0.97 7.06 -7.37
C PRO A 58 0.62 7.35 -5.91
N ILE A 59 0.30 6.29 -5.16
CA ILE A 59 0.01 6.38 -3.72
C ILE A 59 1.23 5.91 -2.94
N ARG A 60 1.73 6.75 -2.02
CA ARG A 60 2.83 6.39 -1.11
C ARG A 60 2.27 5.80 0.18
N GLY A 61 2.52 4.51 0.40
CA GLY A 61 2.35 3.87 1.70
C GLY A 61 3.60 4.02 2.58
N GLY A 62 3.56 3.47 3.79
CA GLY A 62 4.71 3.46 4.69
C GLY A 62 5.92 2.70 4.12
N TYR A 63 5.68 1.62 3.38
CA TYR A 63 6.71 0.68 2.94
C TYR A 63 6.83 0.53 1.43
N ASN A 64 5.89 1.06 0.65
CA ASN A 64 5.87 0.90 -0.80
C ASN A 64 5.21 2.10 -1.48
N VAL A 65 5.56 2.28 -2.75
CA VAL A 65 4.85 3.15 -3.69
C VAL A 65 3.98 2.25 -4.56
N TYR A 66 2.72 2.65 -4.68
CA TYR A 66 1.68 1.94 -5.41
C TYR A 66 1.37 2.69 -6.71
N TYR A 67 1.38 1.96 -7.83
CA TYR A 67 1.05 2.43 -9.16
C TYR A 67 -0.15 1.65 -9.69
N ARG A 68 -1.10 2.37 -10.28
CA ARG A 68 -2.29 1.80 -10.93
C ARG A 68 -2.40 2.35 -12.36
N PRO A 69 -1.91 1.62 -13.37
CA PRO A 69 -2.33 1.86 -14.75
C PRO A 69 -3.71 1.24 -15.02
N GLU A 70 -4.49 1.92 -15.83
CA GLU A 70 -5.79 1.51 -16.34
C GLU A 70 -5.69 1.28 -17.86
N TYR A 71 -6.30 0.21 -18.32
CA TYR A 71 -6.30 -0.22 -19.72
C TYR A 71 -7.62 0.16 -20.41
N ASP A 72 -7.63 0.10 -21.73
CA ASP A 72 -8.80 0.43 -22.57
C ASP A 72 -10.00 -0.50 -22.38
N ASP A 73 -9.77 -1.71 -21.87
CA ASP A 73 -10.81 -2.64 -21.45
C ASP A 73 -11.42 -2.34 -20.06
N GLY A 74 -10.95 -1.28 -19.40
CA GLY A 74 -11.34 -0.91 -18.03
C GLY A 74 -10.63 -1.73 -16.95
N SER A 75 -9.80 -2.71 -17.31
CA SER A 75 -9.02 -3.46 -16.34
C SER A 75 -7.86 -2.62 -15.81
N SER A 76 -7.35 -2.99 -14.63
CA SER A 76 -6.20 -2.32 -14.02
C SER A 76 -5.22 -3.33 -13.46
N ILE A 77 -3.96 -2.94 -13.35
CA ILE A 77 -2.99 -3.67 -12.51
C ILE A 77 -2.56 -2.81 -11.34
N ALA A 78 -2.10 -3.49 -10.31
CA ALA A 78 -1.44 -2.91 -9.16
C ALA A 78 0.04 -3.24 -9.23
N LEU A 79 0.90 -2.24 -9.39
CA LEU A 79 2.34 -2.38 -9.27
C LEU A 79 2.81 -1.75 -7.95
N ARG A 80 3.51 -2.53 -7.12
CA ARG A 80 4.10 -2.05 -5.86
C ARG A 80 5.61 -2.11 -5.92
N ILE A 81 6.23 -0.99 -5.55
CA ILE A 81 7.69 -0.84 -5.45
C ILE A 81 8.02 -0.55 -3.98
N PRO A 82 8.77 -1.41 -3.28
CA PRO A 82 9.22 -1.18 -1.93
C PRO A 82 10.05 0.10 -1.82
N ILE A 83 9.80 0.86 -0.76
CA ILE A 83 10.62 2.00 -0.37
C ILE A 83 11.83 1.45 0.37
N ASP A 84 13.01 1.83 -0.07
CA ASP A 84 14.25 1.51 0.62
C ASP A 84 14.37 2.42 1.85
N ARG A 85 13.76 1.98 2.95
CA ARG A 85 13.67 2.78 4.18
C ARG A 85 14.91 2.61 5.04
N HIS A 86 15.47 1.40 5.18
CA HIS A 86 16.78 1.12 5.83
C HIS A 86 17.33 -0.29 5.51
N LEU A 87 16.76 -1.02 4.55
CA LEU A 87 17.24 -2.36 4.23
C LEU A 87 18.23 -2.23 3.07
N PRO A 88 19.54 -2.49 3.23
CA PRO A 88 20.42 -2.66 2.10
C PRO A 88 20.03 -3.98 1.43
N LEU A 89 18.89 -3.99 0.73
CA LEU A 89 18.58 -5.01 -0.24
C LEU A 89 19.69 -4.88 -1.27
N ARG A 90 20.69 -5.76 -1.14
CA ARG A 90 21.76 -6.04 -2.11
C ARG A 90 21.22 -6.20 -3.55
N SER A 91 19.90 -6.32 -3.69
CA SER A 91 19.08 -6.42 -4.89
C SER A 91 18.84 -5.12 -5.67
N ARG A 92 19.47 -3.97 -5.33
CA ARG A 92 19.42 -2.73 -6.14
C ARG A 92 19.82 -2.94 -7.62
N ARG A 93 20.44 -4.09 -7.95
CA ARG A 93 20.92 -4.48 -9.28
C ARG A 93 20.02 -5.46 -10.07
N LEU A 94 18.90 -5.94 -9.51
CA LEU A 94 18.12 -7.04 -10.13
C LEU A 94 16.87 -6.61 -10.90
N ASN A 95 16.60 -5.31 -11.01
CA ASN A 95 15.44 -4.79 -11.74
C ASN A 95 15.90 -3.82 -12.84
N PRO A 96 15.33 -3.85 -14.06
CA PRO A 96 15.55 -2.83 -15.09
C PRO A 96 15.30 -1.37 -14.65
N LEU A 97 14.62 -1.16 -13.52
CA LEU A 97 14.37 0.16 -12.91
C LEU A 97 15.38 0.56 -11.82
N GLY A 98 16.32 -0.32 -11.42
CA GLY A 98 17.28 -0.06 -10.33
C GLY A 98 16.65 0.09 -8.92
N VAL A 99 15.32 -0.04 -8.82
CA VAL A 99 14.56 -0.15 -7.58
C VAL A 99 14.37 -1.64 -7.28
N GLY A 100 14.33 -2.06 -6.02
CA GLY A 100 14.40 -3.47 -5.60
C GLY A 100 13.26 -4.39 -6.10
N PRO A 101 12.94 -5.48 -5.37
CA PRO A 101 11.90 -6.43 -5.78
C PRO A 101 10.57 -5.70 -6.02
N LEU A 102 9.83 -6.07 -7.07
CA LEU A 102 8.55 -5.47 -7.43
C LEU A 102 7.44 -6.51 -7.40
N ILE A 103 6.23 -6.07 -7.08
CA ILE A 103 5.04 -6.92 -7.05
C ILE A 103 4.05 -6.36 -8.08
N ILE A 104 3.70 -7.17 -9.09
CA ILE A 104 2.58 -6.89 -9.99
C ILE A 104 1.44 -7.82 -9.60
N THR A 105 0.28 -7.26 -9.29
CA THR A 105 -0.96 -8.01 -9.10
C THR A 105 -2.05 -7.43 -9.99
N GLU A 106 -3.13 -8.17 -10.16
CA GLU A 106 -4.37 -7.59 -10.64
C GLU A 106 -4.89 -6.55 -9.66
N TYR A 107 -5.53 -5.52 -10.18
CA TYR A 107 -6.27 -4.56 -9.35
C TYR A 107 -7.73 -4.95 -9.34
N ILE A 108 -8.27 -5.11 -8.15
CA ILE A 108 -9.69 -5.35 -7.94
C ILE A 108 -10.34 -3.99 -7.73
N GLU A 109 -11.20 -3.59 -8.66
CA GLU A 109 -12.01 -2.38 -8.51
C GLU A 109 -12.90 -2.51 -7.27
N HIS A 110 -12.87 -1.50 -6.42
CA HIS A 110 -13.64 -1.49 -5.18
C HIS A 110 -14.09 -0.07 -4.87
N THR A 111 -15.31 0.05 -4.33
CA THR A 111 -15.89 1.33 -3.91
C THR A 111 -15.50 1.72 -2.49
N SER A 112 -15.10 0.74 -1.67
CA SER A 112 -14.78 0.90 -0.26
C SER A 112 -13.81 -0.18 0.21
N THR A 113 -13.08 0.06 1.29
CA THR A 113 -12.17 -0.92 1.89
C THR A 113 -12.82 -1.63 3.09
N MET A 114 -12.27 -2.79 3.48
CA MET A 114 -12.71 -3.45 4.71
C MET A 114 -12.49 -2.58 5.95
N SER A 115 -11.42 -1.76 5.96
CA SER A 115 -11.17 -0.79 7.03
C SER A 115 -12.29 0.24 7.12
N ASP A 116 -12.73 0.79 5.98
CA ASP A 116 -13.87 1.73 5.95
C ASP A 116 -15.17 1.05 6.42
N ALA A 117 -15.38 -0.22 6.06
CA ALA A 117 -16.55 -0.97 6.47
C ALA A 117 -16.61 -1.26 7.98
N MET A 118 -15.44 -1.34 8.64
CA MET A 118 -15.29 -1.61 10.07
C MET A 118 -15.01 -0.36 10.91
N ALA A 119 -14.86 0.80 10.28
CA ALA A 119 -14.56 2.05 10.96
C ALA A 119 -15.72 2.50 11.85
N ASP A 120 -15.40 3.05 13.02
CA ASP A 120 -16.38 3.69 13.90
C ASP A 120 -17.02 4.90 13.19
N PRO A 121 -18.33 4.88 12.91
CA PRO A 121 -19.01 5.97 12.20
C PRO A 121 -19.07 7.27 13.02
N SER A 122 -18.86 7.20 14.33
CA SER A 122 -18.82 8.36 15.22
C SER A 122 -17.49 9.11 15.18
N LEU A 123 -16.43 8.49 14.64
CA LEU A 123 -15.12 9.09 14.52
C LEU A 123 -14.95 9.82 13.19
N ALA A 124 -14.27 10.96 13.24
CA ALA A 124 -13.89 11.67 12.03
C ALA A 124 -12.96 10.77 11.18
N PRO A 125 -13.17 10.66 9.86
CA PRO A 125 -12.32 9.86 8.98
C PRO A 125 -10.85 10.20 9.21
N ARG A 126 -10.00 9.16 9.34
CA ARG A 126 -8.53 9.22 9.49
C ARG A 126 -7.94 9.68 10.84
N LYS A 127 -8.72 10.10 11.83
CA LYS A 127 -8.08 10.58 13.08
C LYS A 127 -7.63 9.45 13.98
N ASP A 128 -8.39 8.35 13.99
CA ASP A 128 -8.07 7.10 14.65
C ASP A 128 -8.74 5.99 13.83
N ASP A 129 -7.97 5.03 13.30
CA ASP A 129 -8.52 3.82 12.64
C ASP A 129 -9.08 2.87 13.73
N ALA A 130 -9.98 3.38 14.57
CA ALA A 130 -10.63 2.58 15.58
C ALA A 130 -11.76 1.78 14.94
N LEU A 131 -11.79 0.50 15.27
CA LEU A 131 -12.89 -0.39 14.90
C LEU A 131 -14.14 0.06 15.65
N ASP A 132 -15.28 0.07 14.95
CA ASP A 132 -16.58 0.32 15.55
C ASP A 132 -16.83 -0.68 16.70
N PRO A 133 -16.92 -0.21 17.96
CA PRO A 133 -17.12 -1.10 19.09
C PRO A 133 -18.52 -1.74 19.11
N ASN A 134 -19.47 -1.18 18.33
CA ASN A 134 -20.84 -1.67 18.23
C ASN A 134 -21.14 -2.28 16.86
N ILE A 135 -20.12 -2.74 16.13
CA ILE A 135 -20.34 -3.42 14.85
C ILE A 135 -21.19 -4.68 15.06
N GLU A 136 -22.27 -4.79 14.29
CA GLU A 136 -23.16 -5.96 14.32
C GLU A 136 -22.39 -7.25 14.00
N GLU A 137 -22.61 -8.30 14.78
CA GLU A 137 -21.90 -9.58 14.66
C GLU A 137 -22.08 -10.21 13.26
N GLU A 138 -23.28 -10.13 12.71
CA GLU A 138 -23.61 -10.62 11.37
C GLU A 138 -22.78 -9.93 10.27
N LYS A 139 -22.53 -8.63 10.42
CA LYS A 139 -21.69 -7.84 9.50
C LYS A 139 -20.23 -8.27 9.62
N LEU A 140 -19.78 -8.55 10.84
CA LEU A 140 -18.42 -9.01 11.10
C LEU A 140 -18.19 -10.40 10.50
N GLU A 141 -19.10 -11.34 10.73
CA GLU A 141 -19.07 -12.69 10.15
C GLU A 141 -19.05 -12.64 8.62
N PHE A 142 -19.88 -11.78 8.02
CA PHE A 142 -19.88 -11.58 6.57
C PHE A 142 -18.51 -11.13 6.06
N ILE A 143 -17.90 -10.10 6.66
CA ILE A 143 -16.58 -9.59 6.25
C ILE A 143 -15.50 -10.67 6.40
N TYR A 144 -15.47 -11.38 7.53
CA TYR A 144 -14.49 -12.46 7.74
C TYR A 144 -14.69 -13.62 6.77
N THR A 145 -15.92 -13.96 6.42
CA THR A 145 -16.21 -15.00 5.42
C THR A 145 -15.70 -14.60 4.04
N GLN A 146 -15.88 -13.35 3.63
CA GLN A 146 -15.31 -12.84 2.37
C GLN A 146 -13.78 -12.93 2.39
N LEU A 147 -13.13 -12.55 3.49
CA LEU A 147 -11.68 -12.63 3.62
C LEU A 147 -11.18 -14.09 3.57
N ALA A 148 -11.87 -14.99 4.27
CA ALA A 148 -11.53 -16.41 4.29
C ALA A 148 -11.59 -17.01 2.89
N ASN A 149 -12.62 -16.70 2.10
CA ASN A 149 -12.77 -17.18 0.72
C ASN A 149 -11.68 -16.66 -0.25
N VAL A 150 -10.99 -15.57 0.10
CA VAL A 150 -9.89 -15.02 -0.71
C VAL A 150 -8.53 -15.57 -0.27
N MET A 151 -8.38 -15.86 1.03
CA MET A 151 -7.10 -16.28 1.64
C MET A 151 -6.91 -17.79 1.72
N LEU A 152 -7.99 -18.57 1.75
CA LEU A 152 -8.01 -20.03 1.89
C LEU A 152 -8.54 -20.68 0.61
#